data_AF-A0AAN7GWB0-F1
#
_entry.id   AF-A0AAN7GWB0-F1
#
_cell.length_a   1.000
_cell.length_b   1.000
_cell.length_c   1.000
_cell.angle_alpha   90.00
_cell.angle_beta   90.00
_cell.angle_gamma   90.00
#
_symmetry.space_group_name_H-M   'P 1'
#
loop_
_entity.id
_entity.type
_entity.pdbx_description
1 polymer ?
#
loop_
_entity_poly.entity_id
_entity_poly.type
_entity_poly.pdbx_seq_one_letter_code
_entity_poly.pdbx_strand_id
1 'polypeptide(L)'
;MAIQSVEENTDGFSKKVVRLRSEYSKRRQKSNAFPPAWRSIHDTRLVRGEKPAVEIWYKDGRRLGQYARLDDIPGTFSGAILRIEGDVIRKLDEAPEHPPEEEDDCENVSDLVAKLPAVDVDPSKYFTKKGKYRSEIEKLLKCQGGSCPGTVLSPHLIHLLGASSDEQLVFERFSTRVILGHFSSLESSLLSPLPRHRTPRCPDR
;
A
#
# COMPACT_ATOMS: atom_id res chain seq x y z
N MET A 1 11.69 -17.40 -47.76
CA MET A 1 11.52 -16.27 -46.81
C MET A 1 11.84 -16.81 -45.42
N ALA A 2 12.95 -16.36 -44.82
CA ALA A 2 13.38 -16.80 -43.50
C ALA A 2 12.87 -15.81 -42.43
N ILE A 3 12.22 -16.32 -41.39
CA ILE A 3 11.81 -15.54 -40.22
C ILE A 3 13.00 -15.53 -39.27
N GLN A 4 13.61 -14.36 -39.06
CA GLN A 4 14.63 -14.14 -38.05
C GLN A 4 13.99 -14.23 -36.66
N SER A 5 14.47 -15.16 -35.84
CA SER A 5 14.16 -15.26 -34.41
C SER A 5 14.77 -14.08 -33.66
N VAL A 6 13.92 -13.31 -32.96
CA VAL A 6 14.34 -12.25 -32.04
C VAL A 6 14.89 -12.92 -30.78
N GLU A 7 16.21 -12.86 -30.57
CA GLU A 7 16.84 -13.26 -29.31
C GLU A 7 16.45 -12.26 -28.20
N GLU A 8 15.69 -12.74 -27.22
CA GLU A 8 15.27 -11.99 -26.04
C GLU A 8 16.46 -11.74 -25.10
N ASN A 9 16.90 -10.48 -25.06
CA ASN A 9 17.97 -9.98 -24.19
C ASN A 9 17.48 -9.74 -22.73
N THR A 10 16.80 -10.72 -22.14
CA THR A 10 16.10 -10.60 -20.83
C THR A 10 16.99 -10.96 -19.63
N ASP A 11 18.12 -11.64 -19.85
CA ASP A 11 19.00 -12.16 -18.80
C ASP A 11 19.87 -11.07 -18.14
N GLY A 12 20.35 -10.09 -18.91
CA GLY A 12 21.22 -9.03 -18.41
C GLY A 12 20.52 -8.05 -17.46
N PHE A 13 19.28 -7.67 -17.77
CA PHE A 13 18.49 -6.75 -16.94
C PHE A 13 18.10 -7.40 -15.61
N SER A 14 17.60 -8.63 -15.64
CA SER A 14 17.16 -9.37 -14.45
C SER A 14 18.30 -9.58 -13.46
N LYS A 15 19.48 -10.01 -13.94
CA LYS A 15 20.69 -10.14 -13.11
C LYS A 15 21.12 -8.80 -12.48
N LYS A 16 21.02 -7.70 -13.24
CA LYS A 16 21.34 -6.35 -12.73
C LYS A 16 20.36 -5.92 -11.64
N VAL A 17 19.06 -6.17 -11.81
CA VAL A 17 18.03 -5.87 -10.79
C VAL A 17 18.27 -6.67 -9.51
N VAL A 18 18.52 -7.98 -9.61
CA VAL A 18 18.80 -8.84 -8.44
C VAL A 18 20.05 -8.36 -7.68
N ARG A 19 21.12 -8.00 -8.41
CA ARG A 19 22.34 -7.45 -7.82
C ARG A 19 22.06 -6.14 -7.07
N LEU A 20 21.39 -5.19 -7.71
CA LEU A 20 21.06 -3.89 -7.12
C LEU A 20 20.18 -4.03 -5.88
N ARG A 21 19.18 -4.92 -5.89
CA ARG A 21 18.34 -5.21 -4.73
C ARG A 21 19.14 -5.80 -3.57
N SER A 22 20.05 -6.73 -3.87
CA SER A 22 20.92 -7.36 -2.87
C SER A 22 21.87 -6.34 -2.23
N GLU A 23 22.45 -5.46 -3.05
CA GLU A 23 23.34 -4.40 -2.58
C GLU A 23 22.61 -3.35 -1.73
N TYR A 24 21.42 -2.91 -2.18
CA TYR A 24 20.56 -2.03 -1.42
C TYR A 24 20.18 -2.63 -0.06
N SER A 25 19.78 -3.91 -0.03
CA SER A 25 19.44 -4.61 1.23
C SER A 25 20.61 -4.64 2.21
N LYS A 26 21.82 -4.95 1.72
CA LYS A 26 23.05 -4.93 2.54
C LYS A 26 23.35 -3.52 3.09
N ARG A 27 23.22 -2.49 2.26
CA ARG A 27 23.43 -1.08 2.69
C ARG A 27 22.38 -0.67 3.72
N ARG A 28 21.11 -1.00 3.48
CA ARG A 28 20.00 -0.74 4.41
C ARG A 28 20.22 -1.42 5.77
N GLN A 29 20.69 -2.66 5.79
CA GLN A 29 20.98 -3.38 7.05
C GLN A 29 22.20 -2.83 7.80
N LYS A 30 23.15 -2.22 7.08
CA LYS A 30 24.34 -1.59 7.67
C LYS A 30 24.12 -0.14 8.10
N SER A 31 23.11 0.54 7.59
CA SER A 31 22.84 1.93 7.92
C SER A 31 21.94 2.04 9.15
N ASN A 32 22.21 3.05 9.97
CA ASN A 32 21.37 3.43 11.10
C ASN A 32 20.23 4.37 10.66
N ALA A 33 20.14 4.67 9.35
CA ALA A 33 19.25 5.69 8.78
C ALA A 33 17.83 5.18 8.53
N PHE A 34 17.63 3.87 8.54
CA PHE A 34 16.32 3.26 8.68
C PHE A 34 16.19 2.75 10.11
N PRO A 35 15.06 2.98 10.79
CA PRO A 35 14.83 2.27 12.04
C PRO A 35 14.95 0.77 11.77
N PRO A 36 15.38 -0.02 12.77
CA PRO A 36 15.09 -1.45 12.73
C PRO A 36 13.60 -1.61 12.43
N ALA A 37 13.25 -2.59 11.60
CA ALA A 37 11.97 -2.78 10.89
C ALA A 37 10.67 -2.78 11.74
N TRP A 38 10.73 -2.33 12.98
CA TRP A 38 9.74 -2.42 14.05
C TRP A 38 9.35 -1.06 14.65
N ARG A 39 10.01 0.06 14.32
CA ARG A 39 9.59 1.38 14.84
C ARG A 39 8.54 2.01 13.93
N SER A 40 7.39 2.33 14.50
CA SER A 40 6.32 3.04 13.80
C SER A 40 6.73 4.48 13.51
N ILE A 41 6.54 4.91 12.27
CA ILE A 41 6.61 6.33 11.89
C ILE A 41 5.48 7.06 12.64
N HIS A 42 5.82 8.17 13.28
CA HIS A 42 4.85 9.08 13.89
C HIS A 42 4.24 9.98 12.83
N ASP A 43 5.09 10.70 12.09
CA ASP A 43 4.69 11.64 11.06
C ASP A 43 5.73 11.70 9.94
N THR A 44 5.29 12.11 8.75
CA THR A 44 6.15 12.38 7.60
C THR A 44 5.67 13.65 6.92
N ARG A 45 6.55 14.65 6.86
CA ARG A 45 6.25 15.95 6.27
C ARG A 45 7.11 16.19 5.04
N LEU A 46 6.47 16.64 3.96
CA LEU A 46 7.17 17.16 2.79
C LEU A 46 7.40 18.66 2.97
N VAL A 47 8.66 19.06 3.12
CA VAL A 47 9.06 20.46 3.14
C VAL A 47 9.23 20.92 1.70
N ARG A 48 8.39 21.86 1.27
CA ARG A 48 8.47 22.50 -0.04
C ARG A 48 9.27 23.79 0.08
N GLY A 49 10.17 24.06 -0.88
CA GLY A 49 10.99 25.26 -0.90
C GLY A 49 12.13 25.15 -1.90
N GLU A 50 13.11 26.05 -1.80
CA GLU A 50 14.32 26.06 -2.64
C GLU A 50 15.14 24.76 -2.48
N LYS A 51 15.08 24.14 -1.29
CA LYS A 51 15.66 22.83 -1.00
C LYS A 51 14.55 21.91 -0.46
N PRO A 52 13.84 21.20 -1.34
CA PRO A 52 12.80 20.28 -0.89
C PRO A 52 13.42 19.17 -0.04
N ALA A 53 12.70 18.78 1.01
CA ALA A 53 13.14 17.75 1.92
C ALA A 53 11.96 16.91 2.41
N VAL A 54 12.25 15.67 2.82
CA VAL A 54 11.30 14.83 3.55
C VAL A 54 11.77 14.72 4.99
N GLU A 55 10.92 15.12 5.90
CA GLU A 55 11.13 15.02 7.34
C GLU A 55 10.31 13.84 7.88
N ILE A 56 10.94 12.99 8.68
CA ILE A 56 10.35 11.77 9.23
C ILE A 56 10.56 11.77 10.73
N TRP A 57 9.48 11.66 11.49
CA TRP A 57 9.51 11.48 12.95
C TRP A 57 9.15 10.04 13.27
N TYR A 58 9.93 9.40 14.15
CA TYR A 58 9.68 8.03 14.60
C TYR A 58 9.19 8.03 16.05
N LYS A 59 8.22 7.15 16.35
CA LYS A 59 7.84 6.85 17.74
C LYS A 59 8.94 5.99 18.36
N ASP A 60 9.70 6.55 19.29
CA ASP A 60 10.77 5.83 20.01
C ASP A 60 10.62 5.91 21.55
N GLY A 61 9.48 6.39 22.03
CA GLY A 61 9.19 6.54 23.46
C GLY A 61 9.92 7.70 24.13
N ARG A 62 10.74 8.48 23.40
CA ARG A 62 11.40 9.69 23.92
C ARG A 62 10.50 10.91 23.70
N ARG A 63 10.64 11.92 24.56
CA ARG A 63 9.84 13.16 24.53
C ARG A 63 9.92 13.92 23.20
N LEU A 64 11.05 13.82 22.49
CA LEU A 64 11.29 14.52 21.22
C LEU A 64 11.23 13.58 19.99
N GLY A 65 11.03 12.28 20.20
CA GLY A 65 11.12 11.28 19.12
C GLY A 65 12.52 11.15 18.52
N GLN A 66 12.65 10.27 17.52
CA GLN A 66 13.79 10.26 16.61
C GLN A 66 13.40 10.97 15.32
N TYR A 67 14.22 11.90 14.85
CA TYR A 67 13.99 12.70 13.64
C TYR A 67 15.01 12.36 12.56
N ALA A 68 14.55 12.27 11.31
CA ALA A 68 15.39 12.18 10.13
C ALA A 68 14.92 13.19 9.08
N ARG A 69 15.87 13.90 8.49
CA ARG A 69 15.63 14.79 7.34
C ARG A 69 16.40 14.27 6.14
N LEU A 70 15.70 14.14 5.03
CA LEU A 70 16.24 13.72 3.75
C LEU A 70 16.14 14.92 2.81
N ASP A 71 17.26 15.61 2.57
CA ASP A 71 17.34 16.68 1.57
C ASP A 71 17.52 16.07 0.17
N ASP A 72 16.88 16.66 -0.85
CA ASP A 72 17.03 16.23 -2.24
C ASP A 72 18.38 16.68 -2.84
N ILE A 73 19.06 15.80 -3.58
CA ILE A 73 20.39 16.04 -4.17
C ILE A 73 20.22 16.32 -5.68
N PRO A 74 20.83 17.38 -6.25
CA PRO A 74 20.56 17.77 -7.63
C PRO A 74 21.02 16.74 -8.68
N GLY A 75 20.16 16.47 -9.68
CA GLY A 75 20.52 15.79 -10.94
C GLY A 75 19.58 14.67 -11.41
N THR A 76 18.51 14.36 -10.66
CA THR A 76 17.85 13.06 -10.76
C THR A 76 16.35 13.18 -10.27
N PHE A 77 15.36 12.35 -10.75
CA PHE A 77 13.88 12.27 -10.43
C PHE A 77 13.29 11.67 -9.08
N SER A 78 13.96 10.86 -8.23
CA SER A 78 13.71 10.73 -6.75
C SER A 78 14.94 10.83 -5.79
N GLY A 79 16.03 11.56 -6.04
CA GLY A 79 16.49 12.07 -7.31
C GLY A 79 17.07 10.89 -8.08
N ALA A 80 16.50 10.45 -9.23
CA ALA A 80 16.91 9.37 -10.14
C ALA A 80 17.97 8.45 -9.54
N ILE A 81 17.72 7.63 -8.54
CA ILE A 81 16.67 7.48 -7.53
C ILE A 81 17.57 6.93 -6.40
N LEU A 82 17.97 7.73 -5.38
CA LEU A 82 18.99 7.39 -4.36
C LEU A 82 20.44 7.20 -4.85
N ARG A 83 21.19 8.29 -5.08
CA ARG A 83 22.66 8.28 -4.91
C ARG A 83 22.97 8.68 -3.47
N ILE A 84 23.34 7.71 -2.64
CA ILE A 84 24.03 7.99 -1.38
C ILE A 84 25.46 8.37 -1.75
N GLU A 85 25.66 9.62 -2.18
CA GLU A 85 26.98 10.28 -2.19
C GLU A 85 26.89 11.40 -1.16
N GLY A 86 27.07 10.99 0.08
CA GLY A 86 26.87 11.82 1.26
C GLY A 86 26.59 10.95 2.48
N ASP A 87 27.48 9.99 2.79
CA ASP A 87 27.39 9.12 3.97
C ASP A 87 27.56 9.86 5.31
N VAL A 88 27.54 11.20 5.30
CA VAL A 88 27.78 11.98 6.51
C VAL A 88 26.47 12.11 7.27
N ILE A 89 26.16 11.09 8.07
CA ILE A 89 25.19 11.20 9.16
C ILE A 89 25.76 12.22 10.15
N ARG A 90 25.24 13.45 10.10
CA ARG A 90 25.54 14.47 11.10
C ARG A 90 24.55 14.30 12.23
N LYS A 91 25.06 14.28 13.47
CA LYS A 91 24.19 14.54 14.62
C LYS A 91 23.74 15.99 14.51
N LEU A 92 22.44 16.20 14.63
CA LEU A 92 21.91 17.53 14.84
C LEU A 92 22.15 17.88 16.32
N ASP A 93 22.63 19.10 16.58
CA ASP A 93 22.81 19.58 17.95
C ASP A 93 21.47 19.70 18.67
N GLU A 94 20.41 20.01 17.92
CA GLU A 94 19.03 20.09 18.40
C GLU A 94 18.06 19.53 17.35
N ALA A 95 17.09 18.72 17.80
CA ALA A 95 16.02 18.23 16.93
C ALA A 95 14.99 19.35 16.74
N PRO A 96 14.44 19.54 15.52
CA PRO A 96 13.33 20.46 15.32
C PRO A 96 12.16 20.13 16.25
N GLU A 97 11.42 21.15 16.67
CA GLU A 97 10.18 20.94 17.42
C GLU A 97 9.24 20.01 16.65
N HIS A 98 8.64 19.08 17.39
CA HIS A 98 7.65 18.19 16.81
C HIS A 98 6.49 19.03 16.26
N PRO A 99 5.98 18.75 15.04
CA PRO A 99 4.80 19.44 14.56
C PRO A 99 3.66 19.29 15.58
N PRO A 100 2.81 20.31 15.77
CA PRO A 100 1.65 20.18 16.65
C PRO A 100 0.82 18.98 16.19
N GLU A 101 0.28 18.22 17.14
CA GLU A 101 -0.64 17.12 16.81
C GLU A 101 -1.80 17.71 16.00
N GLU A 102 -2.04 17.17 14.80
CA GLU A 102 -3.19 17.56 14.01
C GLU A 102 -4.46 17.19 14.77
N GLU A 103 -5.38 18.15 14.92
CA GLU A 103 -6.67 17.87 15.53
C GLU A 103 -7.42 16.81 14.70
N ASP A 104 -7.99 15.81 15.38
CA ASP A 104 -8.75 14.76 14.72
C ASP A 104 -10.01 15.35 14.08
N ASP A 105 -10.00 15.50 12.75
CA ASP A 105 -11.11 15.99 11.94
C ASP A 105 -12.22 14.94 11.72
N CYS A 106 -12.35 13.99 12.66
CA CYS A 106 -13.45 13.01 12.69
C CYS A 106 -14.81 13.71 12.80
N GLU A 107 -15.71 13.38 11.88
CA GLU A 107 -17.11 13.75 11.97
C GLU A 107 -17.86 12.83 12.95
N ASN A 108 -18.96 13.31 13.54
CA ASN A 108 -19.88 12.44 14.25
C ASN A 108 -20.72 11.64 13.25
N VAL A 109 -20.47 10.33 13.19
CA VAL A 109 -21.14 9.38 12.29
C VAL A 109 -22.06 8.38 13.01
N SER A 110 -22.30 8.58 14.31
CA SER A 110 -23.09 7.65 15.15
C SER A 110 -24.47 7.36 14.59
N ASP A 111 -25.14 8.36 13.99
CA ASP A 111 -26.47 8.21 13.40
C ASP A 111 -26.51 7.27 12.18
N LEU A 112 -25.42 7.21 11.42
CA LEU A 112 -25.29 6.27 10.29
C LEU A 112 -24.92 4.88 10.78
N VAL A 113 -24.00 4.78 11.74
CA VAL A 113 -23.57 3.51 12.30
C VAL A 113 -24.73 2.79 12.99
N ALA A 114 -25.57 3.52 13.73
CA ALA A 114 -26.74 2.97 14.40
C ALA A 114 -27.80 2.38 13.44
N LYS A 115 -27.76 2.74 12.14
CA LYS A 115 -28.65 2.18 11.11
C LYS A 115 -28.10 0.90 10.49
N LEU A 116 -26.83 0.57 10.74
CA LEU A 116 -26.22 -0.65 10.24
C LEU A 116 -26.67 -1.85 11.08
N PRO A 117 -26.77 -3.05 10.49
CA PRO A 117 -27.05 -4.25 11.26
C PRO A 117 -25.92 -4.51 12.25
N ALA A 118 -26.29 -4.99 13.44
CA ALA A 118 -25.32 -5.44 14.43
C ALA A 118 -24.64 -6.73 13.95
N VAL A 119 -23.31 -6.76 14.02
CA VAL A 119 -22.48 -7.89 13.61
C VAL A 119 -21.56 -8.26 14.76
N ASP A 120 -21.57 -9.54 15.13
CA ASP A 120 -20.61 -10.10 16.07
C ASP A 120 -19.23 -10.22 15.42
N VAL A 121 -18.21 -9.67 16.06
CA VAL A 121 -16.88 -9.51 15.47
C VAL A 121 -16.00 -10.72 15.78
N ASP A 122 -15.88 -11.63 14.82
CA ASP A 122 -14.83 -12.65 14.82
C ASP A 122 -13.50 -12.03 14.32
N PRO A 123 -12.49 -11.79 15.17
CA PRO A 123 -11.24 -11.13 14.77
C PRO A 123 -10.41 -11.93 13.74
N SER A 124 -10.71 -13.23 13.57
CA SER A 124 -10.08 -14.10 12.58
C SER A 124 -10.63 -13.84 11.17
N LYS A 125 -11.92 -13.45 11.08
CA LYS A 125 -12.64 -13.27 9.81
C LYS A 125 -12.90 -11.81 9.47
N TYR A 126 -13.01 -10.96 10.48
CA TYR A 126 -13.42 -9.56 10.34
C TYR A 126 -12.38 -8.63 10.93
N PHE A 127 -12.44 -7.38 10.52
CA PHE A 127 -11.73 -6.30 11.19
C PHE A 127 -12.67 -5.12 11.35
N THR A 128 -12.44 -4.33 12.40
CA THR A 128 -13.21 -3.13 12.68
C THR A 128 -12.44 -1.88 12.31
N LYS A 129 -13.16 -0.81 11.97
CA LYS A 129 -12.60 0.50 11.71
C LYS A 129 -13.56 1.57 12.23
N LYS A 130 -13.03 2.60 12.89
CA LYS A 130 -13.81 3.81 13.25
C LYS A 130 -14.22 4.53 11.96
N GLY A 131 -15.50 4.84 11.82
CA GLY A 131 -15.98 5.69 10.73
C GLY A 131 -15.49 7.12 10.95
N LYS A 132 -14.79 7.69 9.97
CA LYS A 132 -14.20 9.03 10.08
C LYS A 132 -15.09 10.11 9.46
N TYR A 133 -15.62 9.84 8.27
CA TYR A 133 -16.44 10.80 7.53
C TYR A 133 -17.77 10.18 7.13
N ARG A 134 -18.84 10.96 7.23
CA ARG A 134 -20.18 10.55 6.83
C ARG A 134 -20.22 10.13 5.36
N SER A 135 -19.57 10.91 4.50
CA SER A 135 -19.53 10.67 3.06
C SER A 135 -18.83 9.36 2.69
N GLU A 136 -17.90 8.86 3.51
CA GLU A 136 -17.24 7.56 3.32
C GLU A 136 -18.27 6.43 3.50
N ILE A 137 -19.04 6.46 4.59
CA ILE A 137 -20.06 5.45 4.90
C ILE A 137 -21.16 5.45 3.83
N GLU A 138 -21.66 6.62 3.45
CA GLU A 138 -22.70 6.74 2.41
C GLU A 138 -22.22 6.21 1.05
N LYS A 139 -20.95 6.45 0.68
CA LYS A 139 -20.36 5.91 -0.55
C LYS A 139 -20.21 4.39 -0.47
N LEU A 140 -19.76 3.85 0.66
CA LEU A 140 -19.68 2.40 0.87
C LEU A 140 -21.06 1.74 0.72
N LEU A 141 -22.10 2.31 1.33
CA LEU A 141 -23.47 1.83 1.17
C LEU A 141 -23.93 1.88 -0.29
N LYS A 142 -23.68 2.98 -1.01
CA LYS A 142 -24.00 3.09 -2.45
C LYS A 142 -23.29 2.04 -3.29
N CYS A 143 -22.02 1.76 -2.99
CA CYS A 143 -21.22 0.71 -3.63
C CYS A 143 -21.74 -0.71 -3.33
N GLN A 144 -22.65 -0.86 -2.37
CA GLN A 144 -23.31 -2.12 -1.98
C GLN A 144 -24.79 -2.15 -2.39
N GLY A 145 -25.21 -1.29 -3.31
CA GLY A 145 -26.62 -1.22 -3.72
C GLY A 145 -27.53 -0.48 -2.74
N GLY A 146 -26.96 0.29 -1.81
CA GLY A 146 -27.68 1.14 -0.87
C GLY A 146 -28.05 0.48 0.47
N SER A 147 -27.67 -0.78 0.69
CA SER A 147 -27.97 -1.53 1.91
C SER A 147 -26.72 -2.15 2.56
N CYS A 148 -26.88 -2.60 3.80
CA CYS A 148 -25.84 -3.28 4.58
C CYS A 148 -26.42 -4.49 5.35
N PRO A 149 -25.85 -5.70 5.23
CA PRO A 149 -24.96 -6.08 4.13
C PRO A 149 -25.72 -5.98 2.80
N GLY A 150 -25.05 -5.48 1.78
CA GLY A 150 -25.63 -5.29 0.45
C GLY A 150 -24.91 -6.15 -0.59
N THR A 151 -25.25 -5.96 -1.87
CA THR A 151 -24.53 -6.64 -2.96
C THR A 151 -23.41 -5.74 -3.44
N VAL A 152 -22.16 -6.16 -3.24
CA VAL A 152 -21.00 -5.39 -3.68
C VAL A 152 -20.99 -5.29 -5.21
N LEU A 153 -20.96 -4.06 -5.72
CA LEU A 153 -20.97 -3.80 -7.18
C LEU A 153 -19.64 -4.16 -7.87
N SER A 154 -18.56 -4.34 -7.10
CA SER A 154 -17.23 -4.69 -7.60
C SER A 154 -16.52 -5.69 -6.68
N PRO A 155 -15.90 -6.75 -7.21
CA PRO A 155 -15.15 -7.72 -6.40
C PRO A 155 -13.90 -7.14 -5.74
N HIS A 156 -13.50 -5.92 -6.10
CA HIS A 156 -12.32 -5.23 -5.55
C HIS A 156 -12.65 -4.28 -4.39
N LEU A 157 -13.94 -4.08 -4.10
CA LEU A 157 -14.35 -3.22 -2.99
C LEU A 157 -14.44 -4.03 -1.70
N ILE A 158 -14.06 -3.38 -0.61
CA ILE A 158 -14.21 -3.96 0.72
C ILE A 158 -15.69 -4.04 1.09
N HIS A 159 -16.11 -5.19 1.63
CA HIS A 159 -17.50 -5.39 2.01
C HIS A 159 -17.72 -4.90 3.45
N LEU A 160 -18.50 -3.84 3.60
CA LEU A 160 -19.07 -3.39 4.87
C LEU A 160 -20.21 -4.33 5.27
N LEU A 161 -20.03 -5.02 6.39
CA LEU A 161 -20.96 -6.03 6.89
C LEU A 161 -21.97 -5.45 7.87
N GLY A 162 -21.58 -4.45 8.65
CA GLY A 162 -22.45 -3.79 9.62
C GLY A 162 -21.68 -2.98 10.66
N ALA A 163 -22.24 -2.91 11.87
CA ALA A 163 -21.64 -2.27 13.03
C ALA A 163 -21.37 -3.28 14.15
N SER A 164 -20.27 -3.07 14.87
CA SER A 164 -19.92 -3.82 16.09
C SER A 164 -20.67 -3.26 17.31
N SER A 165 -20.56 -3.95 18.45
CA SER A 165 -21.08 -3.46 19.74
C SER A 165 -20.50 -2.11 20.14
N ASP A 166 -19.28 -1.80 19.70
CA ASP A 166 -18.55 -0.58 20.03
C ASP A 166 -18.76 0.54 18.99
N GLU A 167 -19.84 0.45 18.20
CA GLU A 167 -20.19 1.41 17.14
C GLU A 167 -19.07 1.59 16.07
N GLN A 168 -18.26 0.55 15.85
CA GLN A 168 -17.27 0.54 14.76
C GLN A 168 -17.82 -0.18 13.53
N LEU A 169 -17.41 0.27 12.34
CA LEU A 169 -17.73 -0.37 11.07
C LEU A 169 -17.02 -1.72 10.99
N VAL A 170 -17.75 -2.77 10.62
CA VAL A 170 -17.25 -4.14 10.51
C VAL A 170 -17.05 -4.51 9.05
N PHE A 171 -15.85 -4.98 8.72
CA PHE A 171 -15.47 -5.36 7.36
C PHE A 171 -15.01 -6.81 7.31
N GLU A 172 -15.20 -7.45 6.16
CA GLU A 172 -14.56 -8.74 5.86
C GLU A 172 -13.04 -8.58 5.77
N ARG A 173 -12.30 -9.40 6.52
CA ARG A 173 -10.84 -9.44 6.44
C ARG A 173 -10.46 -10.04 5.10
N PHE A 174 -9.80 -9.25 4.26
CA PHE A 174 -9.24 -9.77 3.02
C PHE A 174 -8.21 -10.85 3.38
N SER A 175 -8.60 -12.11 3.18
CA SER A 175 -7.65 -13.18 3.02
C SER A 175 -6.86 -12.80 1.78
N THR A 176 -5.58 -12.44 1.94
CA THR A 176 -4.68 -12.17 0.82
C THR A 176 -4.73 -13.36 -0.12
N ARG A 177 -5.60 -13.30 -1.13
CA ARG A 177 -5.47 -14.15 -2.29
C ARG A 177 -4.07 -13.82 -2.81
N VAL A 178 -3.28 -14.85 -3.10
CA VAL A 178 -1.87 -14.81 -3.53
C VAL A 178 -1.66 -14.04 -4.86
N ILE A 179 -2.62 -13.20 -5.26
CA ILE A 179 -2.65 -12.41 -6.48
C ILE A 179 -1.54 -11.35 -6.50
N LEU A 180 -1.12 -10.82 -5.34
CA LEU A 180 0.04 -9.91 -5.25
C LEU A 180 1.39 -10.62 -5.51
N GLY A 181 1.45 -11.96 -5.49
CA GLY A 181 2.66 -12.72 -5.81
C GLY A 181 2.97 -12.75 -7.32
N HIS A 182 1.97 -12.57 -8.18
CA HIS A 182 2.15 -12.76 -9.63
C HIS A 182 2.58 -11.52 -10.41
N PHE A 183 2.54 -10.33 -9.82
CA PHE A 183 3.06 -9.11 -10.49
C PHE A 183 4.57 -8.92 -10.36
N SER A 184 5.30 -9.90 -9.81
CA SER A 184 6.76 -9.82 -9.66
C SER A 184 7.55 -10.99 -10.27
N SER A 185 6.88 -11.90 -10.98
CA SER A 185 7.54 -12.96 -11.77
C SER A 185 7.31 -12.71 -13.26
N LEU A 186 8.25 -12.02 -13.91
CA LEU A 186 8.47 -12.15 -15.34
C LEU A 186 9.08 -13.54 -15.59
N GLU A 187 8.26 -14.60 -15.53
CA GLU A 187 8.61 -15.89 -16.13
C GLU A 187 7.38 -16.51 -16.80
N SER A 188 7.37 -16.38 -18.13
CA SER A 188 7.11 -17.44 -19.10
C SER A 188 5.78 -18.21 -19.02
N SER A 189 4.84 -17.84 -19.89
CA SER A 189 3.99 -18.83 -20.54
C SER A 189 3.80 -18.50 -22.02
N LEU A 190 4.70 -19.02 -22.84
CA LEU A 190 4.35 -19.44 -24.19
C LEU A 190 3.25 -20.51 -24.09
N LEU A 191 2.21 -20.34 -24.92
CA LEU A 191 1.32 -21.36 -25.48
C LEU A 191 0.85 -22.49 -24.55
N SER A 192 -0.37 -22.36 -24.05
CA SER A 192 -1.33 -23.47 -24.09
C SER A 192 -2.26 -23.26 -25.29
N PRO A 193 -2.37 -24.20 -26.25
CA PRO A 193 -3.36 -24.11 -27.31
C PRO A 193 -4.76 -24.18 -26.69
N LEU A 194 -5.62 -23.21 -27.05
CA LEU A 194 -7.05 -23.31 -26.76
C LEU A 194 -7.62 -24.61 -27.36
N PRO A 195 -8.44 -25.38 -26.63
CA PRO A 195 -9.21 -26.43 -27.23
C PRO A 195 -10.19 -25.81 -28.22
N ARG A 196 -10.05 -26.17 -29.51
CA ARG A 196 -11.01 -25.81 -30.56
C ARG A 196 -12.37 -26.37 -30.20
N HIS A 197 -13.32 -25.50 -29.87
CA HIS A 197 -14.74 -25.84 -29.85
C HIS A 197 -15.14 -26.32 -31.26
N ARG A 198 -15.39 -27.62 -31.40
CA ARG A 198 -16.16 -28.15 -32.54
C ARG A 198 -17.61 -27.68 -32.35
N THR A 199 -18.10 -26.89 -33.29
CA THR A 199 -19.54 -26.67 -33.44
C THR A 199 -20.19 -27.98 -33.92
N PRO A 200 -21.32 -28.39 -33.33
CA PRO A 200 -22.11 -29.48 -33.90
C PRO A 200 -22.79 -29.00 -35.19
N ARG A 201 -22.63 -29.78 -36.26
CA ARG A 201 -23.41 -29.64 -37.50
C ARG A 201 -24.87 -29.99 -37.19
N CYS A 202 -25.80 -29.12 -37.58
CA CYS A 202 -27.20 -29.51 -37.72
C CYS A 202 -27.30 -30.62 -38.80
N PRO A 203 -28.07 -31.68 -38.58
CA PRO A 203 -28.47 -32.58 -39.65
C PRO A 203 -29.59 -31.93 -40.47
N ASP A 204 -29.42 -31.93 -41.78
CA ASP A 204 -30.48 -31.63 -42.74
C ASP A 204 -31.63 -32.64 -42.58
N ARG A 205 -32.83 -32.13 -42.33
CA ARG A 205 -34.10 -32.64 -42.88
C ARG A 205 -35.25 -31.68 -42.63
#